data_AF-A0A8T6PH37-F1
#
_entry.id   AF-A0A8T6PH37-F1
#
_cell.length_a   1.000
_cell.length_b   1.000
_cell.length_c   1.000
_cell.angle_alpha   90.00
_cell.angle_beta   90.00
_cell.angle_gamma   90.00
#
_symmetry.space_group_name_H-M   'P 1'
#
loop_
_entity.id
_entity.type
_entity.pdbx_description
1 polymer ?
#
loop_
_entity_poly.entity_id
_entity_poly.type
_entity_poly.pdbx_seq_one_letter_code
_entity_poly.pdbx_strand_id
1 'polypeptide(L)'
;KGLPGGIIRFVGIHYFRFTVICETGDTYTYHLTSQSLKRASEQSITAEHIRAFLQRVTGEVLPEAVQSLLEYWGQSSGPGIILERLVVLQVDTPEMMQLVWETSEIRRFLGRKLGELAVVVRADQWEDLINGLEARGIPIDSRL
;
A
#
# COMPACT_ATOMS: atom_id res chain seq x y z
N LYS A 1 8.50 0.00 -13.45
CA LYS A 1 9.22 -1.26 -13.73
C LYS A 1 8.55 -2.34 -12.87
N GLY A 2 7.57 -3.06 -13.42
CA GLY A 2 6.64 -3.91 -12.68
C GLY A 2 7.27 -5.22 -12.20
N LEU A 3 6.86 -5.68 -11.02
CA LEU A 3 7.20 -7.01 -10.50
C LEU A 3 6.63 -8.10 -11.44
N PRO A 4 7.33 -9.24 -11.60
CA PRO A 4 6.87 -10.31 -12.49
C PRO A 4 5.61 -10.95 -11.90
N GLY A 5 4.44 -10.57 -12.43
CA GLY A 5 3.19 -11.28 -12.16
C GLY A 5 3.20 -12.62 -12.90
N GLY A 6 3.24 -13.72 -12.16
CA GLY A 6 3.05 -15.06 -12.73
C GLY A 6 1.60 -15.19 -13.21
N ILE A 7 1.41 -15.35 -14.53
CA ILE A 7 0.10 -15.61 -15.12
C ILE A 7 -0.20 -17.09 -14.96
N ILE A 8 -1.20 -17.45 -14.17
CA ILE A 8 -1.69 -18.84 -14.07
C ILE A 8 -3.03 -18.92 -14.80
N ARG A 9 -3.14 -19.87 -15.73
CA ARG A 9 -4.34 -20.09 -16.56
C ARG A 9 -5.29 -21.05 -15.84
N PHE A 10 -6.59 -20.74 -15.82
CA PHE A 10 -7.62 -21.62 -15.26
C PHE A 10 -8.93 -21.53 -16.07
N VAL A 11 -9.66 -22.64 -16.15
CA VAL A 11 -11.04 -22.74 -16.65
C VAL A 11 -11.90 -23.36 -15.54
N GLY A 12 -12.89 -22.62 -15.03
CA GLY A 12 -13.84 -23.14 -14.04
C GLY A 12 -14.43 -22.09 -13.10
N ILE A 13 -15.76 -22.13 -12.93
CA ILE A 13 -16.60 -21.08 -12.34
C ILE A 13 -16.79 -21.31 -10.84
N HIS A 14 -15.85 -20.85 -9.98
CA HIS A 14 -16.04 -20.74 -8.52
C HIS A 14 -14.98 -19.81 -7.89
N TYR A 15 -14.94 -18.53 -8.25
CA TYR A 15 -13.86 -17.63 -7.81
C TYR A 15 -14.36 -16.21 -7.53
N PHE A 16 -14.79 -15.94 -6.30
CA PHE A 16 -15.28 -14.60 -5.93
C PHE A 16 -14.57 -13.96 -4.73
N ARG A 17 -13.46 -14.51 -4.24
CA ARG A 17 -12.81 -13.95 -3.03
C ARG A 17 -11.44 -13.30 -3.26
N PHE A 18 -10.72 -13.59 -4.35
CA PHE A 18 -9.30 -13.18 -4.48
C PHE A 18 -8.86 -12.59 -5.81
N THR A 19 -9.75 -12.03 -6.63
CA THR A 19 -9.33 -11.67 -7.98
C THR A 19 -10.05 -10.49 -8.61
N VAL A 20 -9.29 -9.71 -9.40
CA VAL A 20 -9.79 -8.69 -10.33
C VAL A 20 -10.05 -9.38 -11.68
N ILE A 21 -11.24 -9.21 -12.24
CA ILE A 21 -11.61 -9.69 -13.57
C ILE A 21 -11.07 -8.67 -14.60
N CYS A 22 -10.26 -9.13 -15.54
CA CYS A 22 -10.10 -8.45 -16.83
C CYS A 22 -10.83 -9.31 -17.86
N GLU A 23 -11.95 -8.82 -18.38
CA GLU A 23 -12.70 -9.51 -19.44
C GLU A 23 -11.96 -9.37 -20.77
N THR A 24 -11.46 -10.49 -21.28
CA THR A 24 -11.07 -10.64 -22.68
C THR A 24 -11.60 -12.00 -23.19
N GLY A 25 -12.90 -12.07 -23.51
CA GLY A 25 -13.54 -13.26 -24.12
C GLY A 25 -13.80 -14.44 -23.17
N ASP A 26 -13.87 -15.67 -23.73
CA ASP A 26 -14.24 -16.95 -23.07
C ASP A 26 -13.24 -17.45 -21.99
N THR A 27 -12.32 -16.61 -21.52
CA THR A 27 -11.26 -17.01 -20.59
C THR A 27 -11.17 -16.05 -19.42
N TYR A 28 -11.31 -16.58 -18.21
CA TYR A 28 -11.12 -15.82 -16.98
C TYR A 28 -9.63 -15.79 -16.60
N THR A 29 -9.01 -14.61 -16.66
CA THR A 29 -7.65 -14.41 -16.17
C THR A 29 -7.69 -13.97 -14.71
N TYR A 30 -7.04 -14.75 -13.84
CA TYR A 30 -7.01 -14.49 -12.42
C TYR A 30 -5.67 -13.88 -11.97
N HIS A 31 -5.69 -12.64 -11.48
CA HIS A 31 -4.53 -11.97 -10.91
C HIS A 31 -4.45 -12.13 -9.39
N LEU A 32 -3.40 -12.80 -8.91
CA LEU A 32 -3.01 -12.80 -7.50
C LEU A 32 -2.26 -11.50 -7.20
N THR A 33 -2.82 -10.65 -6.33
CA THR A 33 -2.18 -9.41 -5.89
C THR A 33 -1.98 -9.46 -4.38
N SER A 34 -1.03 -8.67 -3.87
CA SER A 34 -0.82 -8.55 -2.42
C SER A 34 -2.08 -8.10 -1.69
N GLN A 35 -2.92 -7.28 -2.32
CA GLN A 35 -4.20 -6.82 -1.74
C GLN A 35 -5.23 -7.95 -1.69
N SER A 36 -5.34 -8.79 -2.72
CA SER A 36 -6.27 -9.93 -2.69
C SER A 36 -5.82 -10.97 -1.66
N LEU A 37 -4.53 -11.22 -1.56
CA LEU A 37 -3.97 -12.11 -0.54
C LEU A 37 -4.17 -11.56 0.88
N LYS A 38 -4.05 -10.25 1.11
CA LYS A 38 -4.38 -9.63 2.41
C LYS A 38 -5.84 -9.90 2.81
N ARG A 39 -6.78 -9.70 1.88
CA ARG A 39 -8.21 -10.00 2.10
C ARG A 39 -8.46 -11.49 2.39
N ALA A 40 -7.61 -12.39 1.88
CA ALA A 40 -7.67 -13.82 2.17
C ALA A 40 -7.29 -14.12 3.62
N SER A 41 -6.21 -13.51 4.09
CA SER A 41 -5.75 -13.64 5.48
C SER A 41 -6.82 -13.18 6.48
N GLU A 42 -7.46 -12.03 6.21
CA GLU A 42 -8.58 -11.50 7.00
C GLU A 42 -9.77 -12.47 7.10
N GLN A 43 -9.86 -13.42 6.17
CA GLN A 43 -10.89 -14.45 6.09
C GLN A 43 -10.38 -15.84 6.54
N SER A 44 -9.23 -15.88 7.22
CA SER A 44 -8.57 -17.11 7.70
C SER A 44 -8.19 -18.09 6.58
N ILE A 45 -7.97 -17.59 5.36
CA ILE A 45 -7.52 -18.39 4.23
C ILE A 45 -6.00 -18.26 4.14
N THR A 46 -5.28 -19.34 4.47
CA THR A 46 -3.82 -19.40 4.52
C THR A 46 -3.18 -19.71 3.16
N ALA A 47 -1.85 -19.66 3.12
CA ALA A 47 -1.05 -19.84 1.91
C ALA A 47 -1.17 -21.29 1.45
N GLU A 48 -1.20 -22.22 2.41
CA GLU A 48 -1.41 -23.63 2.12
C GLU A 48 -2.80 -23.89 1.54
N HIS A 49 -3.85 -23.22 2.03
CA HIS A 49 -5.20 -23.36 1.46
C HIS A 49 -5.21 -22.92 -0.01
N ILE A 50 -4.58 -21.78 -0.32
CA ILE A 50 -4.49 -21.27 -1.69
C ILE A 50 -3.63 -22.20 -2.55
N ARG A 51 -2.48 -22.66 -2.05
CA ARG A 51 -1.59 -23.60 -2.76
C ARG A 51 -2.30 -24.90 -3.11
N ALA A 52 -2.95 -25.55 -2.12
CA ALA A 52 -3.65 -26.81 -2.31
C ALA A 52 -4.81 -26.67 -3.30
N PHE A 53 -5.52 -25.54 -3.22
CA PHE A 53 -6.59 -25.24 -4.15
C PHE A 53 -6.08 -25.02 -5.58
N LEU A 54 -5.03 -24.22 -5.78
CA LEU A 54 -4.45 -24.00 -7.11
C LEU A 54 -3.94 -25.31 -7.72
N GLN A 55 -3.20 -26.13 -6.95
CA GLN A 55 -2.73 -27.44 -7.39
C GLN A 55 -3.88 -28.38 -7.80
N ARG A 56 -4.99 -28.36 -7.05
CA ARG A 56 -6.15 -29.20 -7.34
C ARG A 56 -6.84 -28.81 -8.64
N VAL A 57 -6.87 -27.51 -8.97
CA VAL A 57 -7.55 -27.01 -10.16
C VAL A 57 -6.63 -27.02 -11.39
N THR A 58 -5.31 -26.80 -11.24
CA THR A 58 -4.36 -26.92 -12.36
C THR A 58 -4.11 -28.38 -12.72
N GLY A 59 -4.16 -29.30 -11.76
CA GLY A 59 -3.69 -30.68 -11.95
C GLY A 59 -2.17 -30.77 -12.17
N GLU A 60 -1.46 -29.65 -12.07
CA GLU A 60 -0.03 -29.50 -12.34
C GLU A 60 0.68 -28.81 -11.18
N VAL A 61 1.99 -29.03 -11.10
CA VAL A 61 2.87 -28.33 -10.17
C VAL A 61 2.84 -26.83 -10.50
N LEU A 62 2.61 -26.00 -9.48
CA LEU A 62 2.56 -24.55 -9.66
C LEU A 62 3.92 -24.02 -10.14
N PRO A 63 3.97 -23.00 -11.01
CA PRO A 63 5.22 -22.36 -11.39
C PRO A 63 5.98 -21.84 -10.16
N GLU A 64 7.31 -21.89 -10.20
CA GLU A 64 8.19 -21.48 -9.09
C GLU A 64 7.85 -20.06 -8.57
N ALA A 65 7.62 -19.11 -9.48
CA ALA A 65 7.25 -17.74 -9.13
C ALA A 65 5.99 -17.66 -8.23
N VAL A 66 5.03 -18.57 -8.42
CA VAL A 66 3.79 -18.63 -7.63
C VAL A 66 4.07 -19.24 -6.26
N GLN A 67 4.91 -20.28 -6.22
CA GLN A 67 5.32 -20.91 -4.97
C GLN A 67 6.06 -19.91 -4.08
N SER A 68 7.06 -19.21 -4.63
CA SER A 68 7.82 -18.18 -3.91
C SER A 68 6.93 -17.03 -3.40
N LEU A 69 5.92 -16.64 -4.18
CA LEU A 69 4.98 -15.60 -3.79
C LEU A 69 4.09 -16.03 -2.61
N LEU A 70 3.62 -17.28 -2.61
CA LEU A 70 2.83 -17.85 -1.51
C LEU A 70 3.68 -18.08 -0.25
N GLU A 71 4.94 -18.50 -0.40
CA GLU A 71 5.88 -18.65 0.72
C GLU A 71 6.21 -17.31 1.37
N TYR A 72 6.56 -16.30 0.56
CA TYR A 72 6.82 -14.95 1.05
C TYR A 72 5.61 -14.39 1.81
N TRP A 73 4.40 -14.61 1.29
CA TRP A 73 3.17 -14.20 1.95
C TRP A 73 2.89 -14.98 3.24
N GLY A 74 3.12 -16.30 3.26
CA GLY A 74 2.90 -17.13 4.46
C GLY A 74 3.82 -16.80 5.63
N GLN A 75 4.99 -16.20 5.36
CA GLN A 75 5.97 -15.79 6.36
C GLN A 75 5.82 -14.32 6.80
N SER A 76 5.00 -13.54 6.11
CA SER A 76 4.95 -12.08 6.24
C SER A 76 3.69 -11.63 7.00
N SER A 77 3.87 -10.89 8.11
CA SER A 77 2.79 -10.21 8.84
C SER A 77 2.22 -8.97 8.12
N GLY A 78 2.59 -8.75 6.86
CA GLY A 78 2.24 -7.56 6.08
C GLY A 78 3.38 -7.15 5.14
N PRO A 79 3.08 -6.34 4.11
CA PRO A 79 4.10 -5.91 3.16
C PRO A 79 5.21 -5.16 3.91
N GLY A 80 6.39 -5.78 4.03
CA GLY A 80 7.56 -5.18 4.68
C GLY A 80 8.10 -3.95 3.94
N ILE A 81 7.55 -3.66 2.76
CA ILE A 81 7.86 -2.51 1.91
C ILE A 81 6.52 -1.87 1.52
N ILE A 82 6.34 -0.60 1.90
CA ILE A 82 5.13 0.18 1.63
C ILE A 82 5.52 1.37 0.75
N LEU A 83 4.79 1.57 -0.35
CA LEU A 83 4.92 2.75 -1.21
C LEU A 83 3.64 3.59 -1.08
N GLU A 84 3.79 4.84 -0.64
CA GLU A 84 2.70 5.77 -0.40
C GLU A 84 3.02 7.14 -1.03
N ARG A 85 1.99 7.85 -1.50
CA ARG A 85 2.10 9.27 -1.87
C ARG A 85 1.91 10.10 -0.61
N LEU A 86 2.85 11.01 -0.34
CA LEU A 86 2.85 11.84 0.86
C LEU A 86 3.02 13.31 0.49
N VAL A 87 2.32 14.18 1.22
CA VAL A 87 2.66 15.60 1.29
C VAL A 87 3.68 15.76 2.42
N VAL A 88 4.78 16.44 2.17
CA VAL A 88 5.87 16.61 3.14
C VAL A 88 6.06 18.10 3.41
N LEU A 89 6.02 18.46 4.68
CA LEU A 89 6.48 19.76 5.15
C LEU A 89 7.96 19.64 5.49
N GLN A 90 8.77 20.43 4.81
CA GLN A 90 10.19 20.57 5.06
C GLN A 90 10.46 21.96 5.66
N VAL A 91 11.39 22.02 6.61
CA VAL A 91 11.88 23.27 7.19
C VAL A 91 13.40 23.34 7.04
N ASP A 92 13.96 24.55 7.09
CA ASP A 92 15.39 24.73 6.93
C ASP A 92 16.18 24.45 8.21
N THR A 93 15.57 24.65 9.39
CA THR A 93 16.26 24.47 10.68
C THR A 93 15.42 23.69 11.70
N PRO A 94 16.06 23.01 12.69
CA PRO A 94 15.35 22.31 13.74
C PRO A 94 14.47 23.21 14.62
N GLU A 95 14.85 24.48 14.79
CA GLU A 95 14.10 25.48 15.56
C GLU A 95 12.76 25.81 14.88
N MET A 96 12.75 25.89 13.54
CA MET A 96 11.49 26.04 12.79
C MET A 96 10.60 24.80 12.96
N MET A 97 11.18 23.60 12.98
CA MET A 97 10.42 22.38 13.26
C MET A 97 9.81 22.43 14.66
N GLN A 98 10.55 22.92 15.67
CA GLN A 98 10.02 23.09 17.03
C GLN A 98 8.83 24.06 17.05
N LEU A 99 8.94 25.21 16.39
CA LEU A 99 7.84 26.17 16.26
C LEU A 99 6.57 25.53 15.65
N VAL A 100 6.75 24.70 14.61
CA VAL A 100 5.68 23.93 13.97
C VAL A 100 5.02 22.95 14.95
N TRP A 101 5.80 22.28 15.82
CA TRP A 101 5.27 21.34 16.83
C TRP A 101 4.63 22.02 18.04
N GLU A 102 5.12 23.19 18.44
CA GLU A 102 4.57 24.00 19.54
C GLU A 102 3.25 24.66 19.16
N THR A 103 3.02 24.85 17.86
CA THR A 103 1.76 25.42 17.35
C THR A 103 0.64 24.37 17.36
N SER A 104 -0.17 24.38 18.41
CA SER A 104 -1.25 23.41 18.67
C SER A 104 -2.23 23.24 17.49
N GLU A 105 -2.58 24.33 16.80
CA GLU A 105 -3.50 24.32 15.66
C GLU A 105 -2.91 23.68 14.41
N ILE A 106 -1.58 23.67 14.29
CA ILE A 106 -0.84 23.08 13.16
C ILE A 106 -0.57 21.61 13.43
N ARG A 107 -0.26 21.27 14.68
CA ARG A 107 0.09 19.91 15.12
C ARG A 107 -0.93 18.84 14.72
N ARG A 108 -2.22 19.16 14.64
CA ARG A 108 -3.28 18.23 14.19
C ARG A 108 -3.15 17.80 12.72
N PHE A 109 -2.51 18.62 11.90
CA PHE A 109 -2.27 18.35 10.47
C PHE A 109 -1.00 17.53 10.24
N LEU A 110 -0.16 17.35 11.27
CA LEU A 110 1.10 16.63 11.18
C LEU A 110 0.89 15.12 11.41
N GLY A 111 1.63 14.34 10.63
CA GLY A 111 1.67 12.88 10.69
C GLY A 111 3.01 12.38 11.22
N ARG A 112 3.54 11.33 10.58
CA ARG A 112 4.83 10.75 10.95
C ARG A 112 5.98 11.73 10.70
N LYS A 113 6.95 11.74 11.60
CA LYS A 113 8.24 12.40 11.40
C LYS A 113 9.09 11.57 10.42
N LEU A 114 9.68 12.23 9.42
CA LEU A 114 10.59 11.60 8.46
C LEU A 114 12.07 11.85 8.80
N GLY A 115 12.33 12.85 9.65
CA GLY A 115 13.65 13.24 10.12
C GLY A 115 13.54 14.51 10.96
N GLU A 116 14.67 15.12 11.32
CA GLU A 116 14.69 16.34 12.13
C GLU A 116 14.06 17.55 11.43
N LEU A 117 14.15 17.60 10.10
CA LEU A 117 13.73 18.73 9.27
C LEU A 117 12.51 18.44 8.39
N ALA A 118 11.93 17.24 8.49
CA ALA A 118 10.84 16.83 7.62
C ALA A 118 9.76 16.04 8.36
N VAL A 119 8.50 16.38 8.09
CA VAL A 119 7.32 15.73 8.66
C VAL A 119 6.28 15.51 7.57
N VAL A 120 5.59 14.37 7.64
CA VAL A 120 4.43 14.10 6.77
C VAL A 120 3.28 15.00 7.18
N VAL A 121 2.60 15.59 6.21
CA VAL A 121 1.32 16.28 6.38
C VAL A 121 0.21 15.33 5.97
N ARG A 122 -0.91 15.35 6.69
CA ARG A 122 -2.11 14.59 6.31
C ARG A 122 -2.58 15.09 4.94
N ALA A 123 -2.67 14.18 3.97
CA ALA A 123 -2.82 14.51 2.55
C ALA A 123 -4.11 15.27 2.21
N ASP A 124 -5.07 15.24 3.11
CA ASP A 124 -6.40 15.83 3.03
C ASP A 124 -6.50 17.16 3.82
N GLN A 125 -5.41 17.62 4.45
CA GLN A 125 -5.41 18.81 5.32
C GLN A 125 -4.24 19.76 5.05
N TRP A 126 -3.56 19.64 3.91
CA TRP A 126 -2.41 20.49 3.60
C TRP A 126 -2.81 21.94 3.28
N GLU A 127 -4.00 22.18 2.73
CA GLU A 127 -4.52 23.53 2.48
C GLU A 127 -4.79 24.27 3.80
N ASP A 128 -5.41 23.59 4.76
CA ASP A 128 -5.63 24.14 6.11
C ASP A 128 -4.31 24.42 6.84
N LEU A 129 -3.30 23.58 6.62
CA LEU A 129 -1.95 23.81 7.14
C LEU A 129 -1.34 25.10 6.56
N ILE A 130 -1.41 25.28 5.24
CA ILE A 130 -0.90 26.50 4.57
C ILE A 130 -1.61 27.73 5.14
N ASN A 131 -2.95 27.71 5.18
CA ASN A 131 -3.73 28.81 5.72
C ASN A 131 -3.36 29.11 7.19
N GLY A 132 -3.13 28.09 8.00
CA GLY A 132 -2.71 28.23 9.40
C GLY A 132 -1.31 28.80 9.59
N LEU A 133 -0.38 28.52 8.67
CA LEU A 133 0.97 29.07 8.65
C LEU A 133 0.96 30.55 8.19
N GLU A 134 0.25 30.84 7.11
CA GLU A 134 0.12 32.19 6.55
C GLU A 134 -0.58 33.15 7.52
N ALA A 135 -1.63 32.70 8.21
CA ALA A 135 -2.32 33.48 9.24
C ALA A 135 -1.39 33.88 10.42
N ARG A 136 -0.30 33.15 10.62
CA ARG A 136 0.74 33.45 11.62
C ARG A 136 1.93 34.22 11.05
N GLY A 137 1.91 34.57 9.77
CA GLY A 137 3.01 35.23 9.09
C GLY A 137 4.23 34.33 8.91
N ILE A 138 4.06 33.00 8.98
CA ILE A 138 5.13 32.04 8.70
C ILE A 138 5.14 31.81 7.19
N PRO A 139 6.20 32.22 6.47
CA PRO A 139 6.27 32.06 5.02
C PRO A 139 6.36 30.59 4.66
N ILE A 140 5.56 30.16 3.69
CA ILE A 140 5.58 28.81 3.13
C ILE A 140 5.69 28.88 1.61
N ASP A 141 6.55 28.04 1.04
CA ASP A 141 6.68 27.85 -0.41
C ASP A 141 6.01 26.52 -0.78
N SER A 142 4.87 26.60 -1.47
CA SER A 142 4.10 25.41 -1.86
C SER A 142 4.48 24.96 -3.28
N ARG A 143 5.03 23.75 -3.39
CA ARG A 143 5.43 23.10 -4.66
C ARG A 143 4.67 21.78 -4.87
N LEU A 144 3.34 21.86 -4.81
CA LEU A 144 2.42 20.71 -4.84
C LEU A 144 1.90 20.40 -6.25
#